data_AF-A0A0G1ZKA9-F1
#
_entry.id   AF-A0A0G1ZKA9-F1
#
_cell.length_a   1.000
_cell.length_b   1.000
_cell.length_c   1.000
_cell.angle_alpha   90.00
_cell.angle_beta   90.00
_cell.angle_gamma   90.00
#
_symmetry.space_group_name_H-M   'P 1'
#
loop_
_entity.id
_entity.type
_entity.pdbx_description
1 polymer ?
#
loop_
_entity_poly.entity_id
_entity_poly.type
_entity_poly.pdbx_seq_one_letter_code
_entity_poly.pdbx_strand_id
1 'polypeptide(L)'
;MPYIKKDKRPSIDQLVNPLIKHFKDLPLEDQDGSLNYAITKILKEVYPKKYFHVNRALGMLSAIALEYYRKVVGPYEDTKIAENGDV
;
A
#
# COMPACT_ATOMS: atom_id res chain seq x y z
N MET A 1 -3.58 7.33 -6.29
CA MET A 1 -2.70 7.09 -7.47
C MET A 1 -3.15 7.92 -8.67
N PRO A 2 -2.42 8.98 -9.06
CA PRO A 2 -2.81 9.87 -10.17
C PRO A 2 -2.72 9.20 -11.55
N TYR A 3 -1.94 8.14 -11.69
CA TYR A 3 -1.68 7.45 -12.97
C TYR A 3 -2.66 6.32 -13.32
N ILE A 4 -3.55 5.90 -12.40
CA ILE A 4 -4.65 4.98 -12.72
C ILE A 4 -5.93 5.77 -13.03
N LYS A 5 -6.47 5.55 -14.24
CA LYS A 5 -7.70 6.19 -14.68
C LYS A 5 -8.87 5.83 -13.76
N LYS A 6 -9.76 6.79 -13.49
CA LYS A 6 -10.84 6.64 -12.50
C LYS A 6 -11.78 5.48 -12.84
N ASP A 7 -12.05 5.24 -14.11
CA ASP A 7 -12.90 4.13 -14.61
C ASP A 7 -12.32 2.74 -14.30
N LYS A 8 -11.01 2.61 -14.06
CA LYS A 8 -10.36 1.33 -13.74
C LYS A 8 -10.37 0.99 -12.25
N ARG A 9 -10.72 1.94 -11.39
CA ARG A 9 -10.68 1.76 -9.93
C ARG A 9 -11.83 0.89 -9.40
N PRO A 10 -13.10 1.05 -9.83
CA PRO A 10 -14.22 0.31 -9.25
C PRO A 10 -14.05 -1.21 -9.27
N SER A 11 -13.51 -1.78 -10.36
CA SER A 11 -13.28 -3.23 -10.46
C SER A 11 -12.19 -3.72 -9.50
N ILE A 12 -11.19 -2.88 -9.21
CA ILE A 12 -10.13 -3.19 -8.24
C ILE A 12 -10.70 -3.04 -6.83
N ASP A 13 -11.41 -1.94 -6.56
CA ASP A 13 -12.00 -1.65 -5.26
C ASP A 13 -13.01 -2.74 -4.84
N GLN A 14 -13.79 -3.27 -5.77
CA GLN A 14 -14.70 -4.40 -5.52
C GLN A 14 -13.98 -5.65 -4.99
N LEU A 15 -12.74 -5.91 -5.44
CA LEU A 15 -11.94 -7.05 -5.00
C LEU A 15 -11.16 -6.76 -3.72
N VAL A 16 -10.70 -5.52 -3.56
CA VAL A 16 -9.81 -5.12 -2.46
C VAL A 16 -10.61 -4.74 -1.20
N ASN A 17 -11.81 -4.16 -1.32
CA ASN A 17 -12.61 -3.73 -0.17
C ASN A 17 -12.96 -4.87 0.80
N PRO A 18 -13.36 -6.08 0.36
CA PRO A 18 -13.56 -7.21 1.27
C PRO A 18 -12.28 -7.60 2.01
N LEU A 19 -11.12 -7.53 1.34
CA LEU A 19 -9.82 -7.84 1.94
C LEU A 19 -9.41 -6.79 2.98
N ILE A 20 -9.64 -5.50 2.70
CA ILE A 20 -9.46 -4.41 3.66
C ILE A 20 -10.32 -4.63 4.90
N LYS A 21 -11.60 -4.98 4.71
CA LYS A 21 -12.50 -5.26 5.82
C LYS A 21 -11.96 -6.42 6.68
N HIS A 22 -11.56 -7.52 6.03
CA HIS A 22 -10.95 -8.65 6.73
C HIS A 22 -9.76 -8.24 7.59
N PHE A 23 -8.82 -7.44 7.06
CA PHE A 23 -7.66 -7.00 7.84
C PHE A 23 -8.03 -6.09 9.03
N LYS A 24 -9.03 -5.22 8.86
CA LYS A 24 -9.51 -4.35 9.96
C LYS A 24 -10.17 -5.14 11.10
N ASP A 25 -10.74 -6.31 10.78
CA ASP A 25 -11.40 -7.17 11.74
C ASP A 25 -10.41 -8.10 12.49
N LEU A 26 -9.12 -8.12 12.12
CA LEU A 26 -8.08 -8.91 12.79
C LEU A 26 -7.56 -8.22 14.07
N PRO A 27 -7.08 -9.01 15.06
CA PRO A 27 -6.27 -8.50 16.16
C PRO A 27 -5.09 -7.68 15.65
N LEU A 28 -4.73 -6.59 16.34
CA LEU A 28 -3.73 -5.64 15.88
C LEU A 28 -2.37 -6.33 15.60
N GLU A 29 -2.00 -7.25 16.48
CA GLU A 29 -0.78 -8.08 16.38
C GLU A 29 -0.72 -8.95 15.12
N ASP A 30 -1.87 -9.27 14.52
CA ASP A 30 -1.98 -10.10 13.32
C ASP A 30 -2.11 -9.28 12.03
N GLN A 31 -2.42 -7.98 12.11
CA GLN A 31 -2.69 -7.15 10.93
C GLN A 31 -1.46 -7.04 10.02
N ASP A 32 -0.30 -6.71 10.60
CA ASP A 32 0.94 -6.49 9.83
C ASP A 32 1.42 -7.77 9.14
N GLY A 33 1.39 -8.89 9.87
CA GLY A 33 1.76 -10.21 9.32
C GLY A 33 0.84 -10.64 8.18
N SER A 34 -0.47 -10.46 8.37
CA SER A 34 -1.49 -10.80 7.37
C SER A 34 -1.41 -9.94 6.12
N LEU A 35 -1.18 -8.63 6.29
CA LEU A 35 -1.01 -7.70 5.17
C LEU A 35 0.28 -8.02 4.38
N ASN A 36 1.39 -8.27 5.08
CA ASN A 36 2.65 -8.67 4.45
C ASN A 36 2.48 -9.97 3.65
N TYR A 37 1.84 -10.99 4.24
CA TYR A 37 1.55 -12.25 3.55
C TYR A 37 0.74 -12.03 2.27
N ALA A 38 -0.34 -11.23 2.35
CA ALA A 38 -1.21 -10.99 1.21
C ALA A 38 -0.49 -10.26 0.07
N ILE A 39 0.26 -9.20 0.36
CA ILE A 39 1.05 -8.48 -0.64
C ILE A 39 2.10 -9.41 -1.25
N THR A 40 2.83 -10.16 -0.43
CA THR A 40 3.83 -11.12 -0.90
C THR A 40 3.22 -12.18 -1.82
N LYS A 41 2.04 -12.72 -1.46
CA LYS A 41 1.32 -13.68 -2.30
C LYS A 41 0.91 -13.06 -3.63
N ILE A 42 0.34 -11.86 -3.64
CA ILE A 42 -0.02 -11.14 -4.88
C ILE A 42 1.20 -10.96 -5.77
N LEU A 43 2.35 -10.53 -5.22
CA LEU A 43 3.57 -10.34 -5.99
C LEU A 43 4.06 -11.64 -6.62
N LYS A 44 4.05 -12.74 -5.87
CA LYS A 44 4.49 -14.06 -6.37
C LYS A 44 3.64 -14.58 -7.52
N GLU A 45 2.33 -14.30 -7.51
CA GLU A 45 1.41 -14.77 -8.55
C GLU A 45 1.37 -13.83 -9.77
N VAL A 46 1.57 -12.52 -9.57
CA VAL A 46 1.53 -11.52 -10.66
C VAL A 46 2.86 -11.44 -11.40
N TYR A 47 4.00 -11.55 -10.71
CA TYR A 47 5.32 -11.37 -11.30
C TYR A 47 6.00 -12.73 -11.57
N PRO A 48 6.36 -13.04 -12.84
CA PRO A 48 7.13 -14.24 -13.16
C PRO A 48 8.50 -14.26 -12.47
N LYS A 49 9.04 -15.45 -12.21
CA LYS A 49 10.37 -15.66 -11.61
C LYS A 49 11.51 -15.38 -12.59
N LYS A 50 11.64 -14.12 -13.02
CA LYS A 50 12.81 -13.60 -13.76
C LYS A 50 13.25 -12.29 -13.12
N TYR A 51 14.56 -12.05 -13.11
CA TYR A 51 15.18 -10.88 -12.49
C TYR A 51 14.51 -9.55 -12.89
N PHE A 52 14.19 -9.38 -14.17
CA PHE A 52 13.47 -8.21 -14.68
C PHE A 52 12.15 -7.96 -13.93
N HIS A 53 11.34 -8.99 -13.72
CA HIS A 53 10.05 -8.87 -13.04
C HIS A 53 10.22 -8.65 -11.54
N VAL A 54 11.22 -9.28 -10.92
CA VAL A 54 11.58 -9.06 -9.51
C VAL A 54 11.98 -7.60 -9.29
N ASN A 55 12.88 -7.05 -10.11
CA ASN A 55 13.27 -5.64 -10.03
C ASN A 55 12.08 -4.69 -10.25
N ARG A 56 11.16 -5.02 -11.18
CA ARG A 56 9.94 -4.24 -11.38
C ARG A 56 9.01 -4.27 -10.17
N ALA A 57 8.84 -5.41 -9.52
CA ALA A 57 8.06 -5.52 -8.30
C ALA A 57 8.67 -4.67 -7.17
N LEU A 58 9.98 -4.78 -6.96
CA LEU A 58 10.70 -4.00 -5.95
C LEU A 58 10.58 -2.49 -6.20
N GLY A 59 10.82 -2.03 -7.44
CA GLY A 59 10.67 -0.61 -7.79
C GLY A 59 9.24 -0.09 -7.59
N MET A 60 8.23 -0.92 -7.86
CA MET A 60 6.83 -0.59 -7.60
C MET A 60 6.54 -0.45 -6.09
N LEU A 61 7.04 -1.35 -5.25
CA LEU A 61 6.91 -1.25 -3.79
C LEU A 61 7.59 -0.01 -3.23
N SER A 62 8.79 0.32 -3.71
CA SER A 62 9.47 1.57 -3.33
C SER A 62 8.65 2.80 -3.72
N ALA A 63 8.05 2.80 -4.91
CA ALA A 63 7.17 3.89 -5.33
C ALA A 63 5.91 4.00 -4.46
N ILE A 64 5.32 2.87 -4.02
CA ILE A 64 4.19 2.87 -3.07
C ILE A 64 4.60 3.52 -1.75
N ALA A 65 5.74 3.13 -1.17
CA ALA A 65 6.22 3.67 0.10
C ALA A 65 6.45 5.19 0.03
N LEU A 66 7.13 5.66 -1.03
CA LEU A 66 7.39 7.09 -1.23
C LEU A 66 6.09 7.89 -1.44
N GLU A 67 5.13 7.36 -2.20
CA GLU A 67 3.84 8.03 -2.40
C GLU A 67 3.02 8.06 -1.10
N TYR A 68 3.04 6.98 -0.31
CA TYR A 68 2.37 6.93 1.00
C TYR A 68 2.97 7.97 1.94
N TYR A 69 4.30 8.06 2.01
CA TYR A 69 4.96 9.09 2.80
C TYR A 69 4.53 10.49 2.36
N ARG A 70 4.64 10.79 1.06
CA ARG A 70 4.31 12.12 0.51
C ARG A 70 2.84 12.52 0.67
N LYS A 71 1.91 11.57 0.57
CA LYS A 71 0.46 11.86 0.52
C LYS A 71 -0.30 11.60 1.82
N VAL A 72 0.29 10.85 2.73
CA VAL A 72 -0.36 10.48 4.00
C VAL A 72 0.49 10.97 5.17
N VAL A 73 1.78 10.61 5.20
CA VAL A 73 2.65 10.96 6.32
C VAL A 73 2.97 12.45 6.34
N GLY A 74 3.40 13.04 5.22
CA GLY A 74 3.73 14.47 5.15
C GLY A 74 2.59 15.39 5.62
N PRO A 75 1.35 15.26 5.12
CA PRO A 75 0.23 16.06 5.63
C PRO A 75 -0.09 15.82 7.11
N TYR A 76 0.14 14.60 7.61
CA TYR A 76 0.00 14.30 9.03
C TYR A 76 1.11 14.98 9.86
N GLU A 77 2.36 14.98 9.38
CA GLU A 77 3.49 15.70 9.99
C GLU A 77 3.23 17.21 9.99
N ASP A 78 2.75 17.79 8.89
CA ASP A 78 2.36 19.22 8.83
C ASP A 78 1.33 19.57 9.93
N THR A 79 0.37 18.67 10.16
CA THR A 79 -0.62 18.82 11.24
C THR A 79 0.06 18.75 12.61
N LYS A 80 0.98 17.81 12.81
CA LYS A 80 1.71 17.64 14.08
C LYS A 80 2.69 18.79 14.37
N ILE A 81 3.27 19.40 13.34
CA ILE A 81 4.10 20.61 13.46
C ILE A 81 3.24 21.79 13.93
N ALA A 82 2.05 21.96 13.36
CA ALA A 82 1.13 23.00 13.81
C ALA A 82 0.64 22.80 15.26
N GLU A 83 0.47 21.55 15.70
CA GLU A 83 0.01 21.20 17.06
C GLU A 83 1.13 21.28 18.11
N ASN A 84 2.32 20.75 17.81
CA ASN A 84 3.37 20.50 18.79
C ASN A 84 4.63 21.34 18.60
N GLY A 85 4.70 22.13 17.51
CA GLY A 85 5.92 22.79 17.06
C GLY A 85 6.76 21.89 16.15
N ASP A 86 7.65 22.52 15.39
CA ASP A 86 8.69 21.84 14.64
C ASP A 86 9.88 21.46 15.55
N VAL A 87 10.75 20.56 15.08
CA VAL A 87 11.98 20.14 15.79
C VAL A 87 13.03 21.25 15.79
#